data_AF-A0A8H5DMK6-F1
#
_entry.id   AF-A0A8H5DMK6-F1
#
_cell.length_a   1.000
_cell.length_b   1.000
_cell.length_c   1.000
_cell.angle_alpha   90.00
_cell.angle_beta   90.00
_cell.angle_gamma   90.00
#
_symmetry.space_group_name_H-M   'P 1'
#
loop_
_entity.id
_entity.type
_entity.pdbx_description
1 polymer ?
#
loop_
_entity_poly.entity_id
_entity_poly.type
_entity_poly.pdbx_seq_one_letter_code
_entity_poly.pdbx_strand_id
1 'polypeptide(L)'
;MSAYSGFTKTSYGAQGGDDSGGFFAGGSQQGSQGGAGGKSYQDESLRPVTIKQILDAEEAYAGADFKIDGSPVTQITFVGQIRKIQPQPTNITLNIDDGTGMIEVKKWIDVDKQDDADAGFEL
;
A
#
# COMPACT_ATOMS: atom_id res chain seq x y z
N MET A 1 27.56 39.76 -11.23
CA MET A 1 26.40 39.70 -12.14
C MET A 1 26.82 38.82 -13.31
N SER A 2 26.31 37.59 -13.41
CA SER A 2 25.10 37.21 -14.18
C SER A 2 25.23 37.61 -15.66
N ALA A 3 25.00 36.76 -16.66
CA ALA A 3 24.59 35.37 -16.72
C ALA A 3 24.85 34.85 -18.16
N TYR A 4 24.84 33.53 -18.28
CA TYR A 4 24.90 32.71 -19.48
C TYR A 4 23.87 33.10 -20.55
N SER A 5 24.28 33.19 -21.82
CA SER A 5 23.40 33.22 -22.98
C SER A 5 23.93 32.30 -24.07
N GLY A 6 23.03 31.44 -24.56
CA GLY A 6 23.06 30.96 -25.94
C GLY A 6 23.70 29.59 -26.16
N PHE A 7 22.89 28.54 -26.07
CA PHE A 7 23.06 27.42 -26.99
C PHE A 7 21.75 27.16 -27.76
N THR A 8 21.95 27.14 -29.07
CA THR A 8 21.00 27.23 -30.17
C THR A 8 20.22 25.93 -30.35
N LYS A 9 18.90 26.03 -30.59
CA LYS A 9 18.08 24.92 -31.11
C LYS A 9 18.45 24.64 -32.57
N THR A 10 18.78 23.40 -32.90
CA THR A 10 18.85 22.92 -34.28
C THR A 10 17.46 22.45 -34.72
N SER A 11 16.81 23.22 -35.59
CA SER A 11 15.61 22.81 -36.33
C SER A 11 16.02 22.29 -37.71
N TYR A 12 15.68 21.04 -38.01
CA TYR A 12 15.90 20.41 -39.31
C TYR A 12 14.60 20.42 -40.12
N GLY A 13 14.65 21.02 -41.32
CA GLY A 13 13.89 20.57 -42.48
C GLY A 13 12.52 21.20 -42.79
N ALA A 14 12.40 21.63 -44.06
CA ALA A 14 11.19 21.92 -44.86
C ALA A 14 10.46 23.26 -44.56
N GLN A 15 10.76 24.35 -45.27
CA GLN A 15 10.35 24.69 -46.65
C GLN A 15 8.89 25.12 -46.78
N GLY A 16 8.70 26.45 -46.77
CA GLY A 16 7.92 27.23 -47.74
C GLY A 16 6.40 26.99 -47.85
N GLY A 17 5.62 28.04 -47.62
CA GLY A 17 4.23 28.10 -48.06
C GLY A 17 3.44 29.23 -47.42
N ASP A 18 3.09 30.20 -48.23
CA ASP A 18 2.27 31.37 -47.96
C ASP A 18 0.81 31.02 -47.58
N ASP A 19 0.21 31.95 -46.83
CA ASP A 19 -1.18 32.41 -46.93
C ASP A 19 -2.38 31.56 -46.43
N SER A 20 -3.31 32.30 -45.82
CA SER A 20 -4.76 32.09 -45.70
C SER A 20 -5.36 31.14 -44.63
N GLY A 21 -6.31 31.70 -43.85
CA GLY A 21 -7.50 30.97 -43.38
C GLY A 21 -7.64 30.79 -41.86
N GLY A 22 -8.31 31.73 -41.20
CA GLY A 22 -8.69 31.60 -39.78
C GLY A 22 -9.92 30.72 -39.56
N PHE A 23 -10.14 30.27 -38.31
CA PHE A 23 -11.46 30.13 -37.66
C PHE A 23 -11.26 30.03 -36.13
N PHE A 24 -12.18 30.67 -35.41
CA PHE A 24 -12.24 30.81 -33.95
C PHE A 24 -12.80 29.56 -33.24
N ALA A 25 -12.45 29.48 -31.95
CA ALA A 25 -13.26 28.98 -30.82
C ALA A 25 -13.48 27.47 -30.60
N GLY A 26 -13.11 27.05 -29.38
CA GLY A 26 -13.97 26.17 -28.57
C GLY A 26 -13.49 24.72 -28.40
N GLY A 27 -13.05 24.40 -27.18
CA GLY A 27 -13.12 23.02 -26.67
C GLY A 27 -11.80 22.26 -26.62
N SER A 28 -10.86 22.68 -25.76
CA SER A 28 -9.92 21.70 -25.19
C SER A 28 -10.66 20.85 -24.17
N GLN A 29 -11.36 19.85 -24.71
CA GLN A 29 -11.60 18.52 -24.16
C GLN A 29 -11.06 18.32 -22.73
N GLN A 30 -11.93 18.57 -21.76
CA GLN A 30 -11.77 18.10 -20.39
C GLN A 30 -11.72 16.57 -20.44
N GLY A 31 -10.50 16.02 -20.33
CA GLY A 31 -10.27 14.60 -20.11
C GLY A 31 -10.78 14.18 -18.74
N SER A 32 -12.10 14.04 -18.63
CA SER A 32 -12.76 13.26 -17.58
C SER A 32 -12.50 11.78 -17.89
N GLN A 33 -11.30 11.30 -17.55
CA GLN A 33 -11.00 9.87 -17.55
C GLN A 33 -10.70 9.46 -16.12
N GLY A 34 -11.53 8.57 -15.58
CA GLY A 34 -11.27 7.86 -14.33
C GLY A 34 -12.35 8.11 -13.29
N GLY A 35 -13.42 7.31 -13.37
CA GLY A 35 -14.43 7.25 -12.33
C GLY A 35 -13.85 6.89 -10.96
N ALA A 36 -14.50 7.42 -9.93
CA ALA A 36 -14.38 6.96 -8.56
C ALA A 36 -14.50 5.42 -8.51
N GLY A 37 -13.53 4.76 -7.86
CA GLY A 37 -13.63 3.33 -7.55
C GLY A 37 -12.35 2.52 -7.63
N GLY A 38 -11.24 3.08 -8.13
CA GLY A 38 -9.94 2.42 -7.97
C GLY A 38 -9.46 2.61 -6.54
N LYS A 39 -9.53 1.58 -5.70
CA LYS A 39 -8.71 1.53 -4.48
C LYS A 39 -7.28 1.80 -4.93
N SER A 40 -6.75 2.98 -4.61
CA SER A 40 -5.42 3.36 -5.03
C SER A 40 -4.46 2.33 -4.46
N TYR A 41 -3.68 1.68 -5.32
CA TYR A 41 -2.62 0.73 -4.93
C TYR A 41 -1.63 1.33 -3.89
N GLN A 42 -1.68 2.64 -3.71
CA GLN A 42 -0.97 3.42 -2.69
C GLN A 42 -1.47 3.18 -1.24
N ASP A 43 -2.71 2.71 -1.03
CA ASP A 43 -3.27 2.49 0.32
C ASP A 43 -2.93 1.11 0.91
N GLU A 44 -2.41 0.18 0.10
CA GLU A 44 -1.96 -1.13 0.56
C GLU A 44 -0.48 -1.06 0.95
N SER A 45 -0.23 -0.84 2.24
CA SER A 45 1.12 -0.82 2.81
C SER A 45 1.22 -1.77 4.01
N LEU A 46 2.39 -2.40 4.16
CA LEU A 46 2.73 -3.16 5.36
C LEU A 46 3.16 -2.18 6.46
N ARG A 47 2.26 -1.91 7.41
CA ARG A 47 2.49 -0.89 8.45
C ARG A 47 3.09 -1.50 9.72
N PRO A 48 4.29 -1.06 10.17
CA PRO A 48 4.79 -1.42 11.48
C PRO A 48 3.96 -0.74 12.58
N VAL A 49 3.46 -1.51 13.53
CA VAL A 49 2.59 -1.02 14.63
C VAL A 49 2.92 -1.76 15.93
N THR A 50 2.46 -1.19 17.04
CA THR A 50 2.42 -1.86 18.35
C THR A 50 1.10 -2.61 18.53
N ILE A 51 1.06 -3.61 19.43
CA ILE A 51 -0.17 -4.33 19.76
C ILE A 51 -1.24 -3.39 20.30
N LYS A 52 -0.86 -2.39 21.11
CA LYS A 52 -1.82 -1.40 21.62
C LYS A 52 -2.53 -0.65 20.49
N GLN A 53 -1.81 -0.25 19.44
CA GLN A 53 -2.42 0.38 18.26
C GLN A 53 -3.35 -0.55 17.49
N ILE A 54 -3.07 -1.86 17.46
CA ILE A 54 -3.97 -2.85 16.86
C ILE A 54 -5.26 -2.96 17.67
N LEU A 55 -5.14 -3.04 19.00
CA LEU A 55 -6.28 -3.18 19.91
C LEU A 55 -7.17 -1.93 19.95
N ASP A 56 -6.57 -0.75 19.74
CA ASP A 56 -7.26 0.53 19.70
C ASP A 56 -7.69 0.94 18.27
N ALA A 57 -7.50 0.07 17.27
CA ALA A 57 -7.88 0.36 15.90
C ALA A 57 -9.40 0.57 15.78
N GLU A 58 -9.79 1.57 14.99
CA GLU A 58 -11.18 1.99 14.86
C GLU A 58 -11.81 1.41 13.60
N GLU A 59 -13.05 0.92 13.72
CA GLU A 59 -13.95 0.66 12.60
C GLU A 59 -15.06 1.71 12.58
N ALA A 60 -15.25 2.41 11.46
CA ALA A 60 -16.28 3.45 11.36
C ALA A 60 -17.72 2.88 11.48
N TYR A 61 -17.90 1.63 11.05
CA TYR A 61 -19.12 0.83 11.17
C TYR A 61 -18.72 -0.65 11.00
N ALA A 62 -19.58 -1.58 11.41
CA ALA A 62 -19.28 -3.01 11.32
C ALA A 62 -18.94 -3.44 9.89
N GLY A 63 -17.73 -3.97 9.69
CA GLY A 63 -17.24 -4.41 8.39
C GLY A 63 -16.62 -3.30 7.53
N ALA A 64 -16.42 -2.10 8.07
CA ALA A 64 -15.55 -1.09 7.47
C ALA A 64 -14.06 -1.50 7.59
N ASP A 65 -13.21 -0.90 6.76
CA ASP A 65 -11.76 -1.05 6.90
C ASP A 65 -11.29 -0.46 8.24
N PHE A 66 -10.37 -1.16 8.91
CA PHE A 66 -9.73 -0.67 10.13
C PHE A 66 -8.91 0.58 9.85
N LYS A 67 -8.90 1.50 10.82
CA LYS A 67 -8.05 2.69 10.81
C LYS A 67 -7.21 2.76 12.08
N ILE A 68 -5.95 3.13 11.89
CA ILE A 68 -5.02 3.48 12.97
C ILE A 68 -4.56 4.90 12.69
N ASP A 69 -4.79 5.80 13.65
CA ASP A 69 -4.48 7.23 13.57
C ASP A 69 -5.17 7.93 12.36
N GLY A 70 -6.40 7.51 12.05
CA GLY A 70 -7.19 8.04 10.93
C GLY A 70 -6.80 7.51 9.54
N SER A 71 -5.70 6.77 9.42
CA SER A 71 -5.27 6.13 8.17
C SER A 71 -5.73 4.68 8.08
N PRO A 72 -6.32 4.25 6.95
CA PRO A 72 -6.72 2.86 6.75
C PRO A 72 -5.52 1.92 6.86
N VAL A 73 -5.76 0.69 7.31
CA VAL A 73 -4.74 -0.35 7.42
C VAL A 73 -5.29 -1.68 6.97
N THR A 74 -4.55 -2.34 6.08
CA THR A 74 -4.88 -3.66 5.54
C THR A 74 -3.86 -4.72 5.93
N GLN A 75 -2.58 -4.33 6.04
CA GLN A 75 -1.48 -5.21 6.42
C GLN A 75 -0.65 -4.56 7.52
N ILE A 76 -0.28 -5.35 8.52
CA ILE A 76 0.51 -4.90 9.67
C ILE A 76 1.71 -5.80 9.89
N THR A 77 2.74 -5.24 10.52
CA THR A 77 3.86 -5.98 11.09
C THR A 77 4.15 -5.47 12.49
N PHE A 78 4.59 -6.34 13.37
CA PHE A 78 4.97 -5.99 14.74
C PHE A 78 5.98 -7.02 15.26
N VAL A 79 6.62 -6.70 16.37
CA VAL A 79 7.57 -7.59 17.06
C VAL A 79 7.07 -7.79 18.48
N GLY A 80 7.06 -9.03 18.95
CA GLY A 80 6.66 -9.35 20.32
C GLY A 80 7.18 -10.71 20.76
N GLN A 81 7.14 -10.93 22.08
CA GLN A 81 7.50 -12.18 22.71
C GLN A 81 6.32 -13.14 22.70
N ILE A 82 6.55 -14.38 22.26
CA ILE A 82 5.55 -15.45 22.36
C ILE A 82 5.40 -15.85 23.82
N ARG A 83 4.16 -15.80 24.34
CA ARG A 83 3.79 -16.20 25.70
C ARG A 83 3.17 -17.59 25.76
N LYS A 84 2.48 -18.01 24.69
CA LYS A 84 1.83 -19.32 24.59
C LYS A 84 1.76 -19.78 23.15
N ILE A 85 1.95 -21.08 22.93
CA ILE A 85 1.82 -21.76 21.64
C ILE A 85 0.76 -22.85 21.78
N GLN A 86 -0.19 -22.90 20.84
CA GLN A 86 -1.28 -23.89 20.81
C GLN A 86 -1.40 -24.46 19.39
N PRO A 87 -0.64 -25.53 19.07
CA PRO A 87 -0.73 -26.19 17.77
C PRO A 87 -2.05 -26.95 17.60
N GLN A 88 -2.61 -26.89 16.39
CA GLN A 88 -3.76 -27.65 15.93
C GLN A 88 -3.45 -28.22 14.54
N PRO A 89 -4.21 -29.21 14.04
CA PRO A 89 -3.92 -29.83 12.74
C PRO A 89 -3.83 -28.85 11.57
N THR A 90 -4.63 -27.77 11.57
CA THR A 90 -4.71 -26.81 10.45
C THR A 90 -4.13 -25.45 10.76
N ASN A 91 -3.76 -25.18 12.02
CA ASN A 91 -3.28 -23.86 12.44
C ASN A 91 -2.47 -23.93 13.74
N ILE A 92 -1.69 -22.89 13.99
CA ILE A 92 -1.00 -22.65 15.25
C ILE A 92 -1.55 -21.34 15.80
N THR A 93 -2.12 -21.39 17.00
CA THR A 93 -2.54 -20.19 17.72
C THR A 93 -1.41 -19.76 18.66
N LEU A 94 -0.97 -18.51 18.53
CA LEU A 94 0.08 -17.87 19.32
C LEU A 94 -0.53 -16.77 20.17
N ASN A 95 -0.17 -16.68 21.45
CA ASN A 95 -0.38 -15.46 22.24
C ASN A 95 0.93 -14.70 22.29
N ILE A 96 0.93 -13.45 21.84
CA ILE A 96 2.12 -12.61 21.66
C ILE A 96 1.95 -11.32 22.47
N ASP A 97 3.03 -10.86 23.10
CA ASP A 97 3.09 -9.68 23.95
C ASP A 97 4.29 -8.81 23.56
N ASP A 98 4.08 -7.52 23.35
CA ASP A 98 5.13 -6.55 22.95
C ASP A 98 5.43 -5.50 24.03
N GLY A 99 4.94 -5.72 25.25
CA GLY A 99 4.98 -4.75 26.36
C GLY A 99 3.92 -3.64 26.30
N THR A 100 3.26 -3.44 25.15
CA THR A 100 2.15 -2.48 25.00
C THR A 100 0.78 -3.14 25.09
N GLY A 101 0.72 -4.44 24.79
CA GLY A 101 -0.47 -5.27 24.95
C GLY A 101 -0.18 -6.73 24.63
N MET A 102 -1.23 -7.56 24.71
CA MET A 102 -1.19 -8.98 24.33
C MET A 102 -2.26 -9.25 23.28
N ILE A 103 -1.92 -10.02 22.24
CA ILE A 103 -2.82 -10.38 21.15
C ILE A 103 -2.71 -11.86 20.79
N GLU A 104 -3.82 -12.44 20.34
CA GLU A 104 -3.84 -13.80 19.78
C GLU A 104 -3.67 -13.75 18.26
N VAL A 105 -2.70 -14.50 17.73
CA VAL A 105 -2.41 -14.64 16.30
C VAL A 105 -2.62 -16.09 15.88
N LYS A 106 -3.39 -16.30 14.82
CA LYS A 106 -3.59 -17.63 14.22
C LYS A 106 -2.83 -17.75 12.91
N LYS A 107 -1.83 -18.63 12.88
CA LYS A 107 -1.08 -19.00 11.66
C LYS A 107 -1.66 -20.29 11.10
N TRP A 108 -2.23 -20.25 9.90
CA TRP A 108 -2.70 -21.45 9.21
C TRP A 108 -1.53 -22.28 8.68
N ILE A 109 -1.65 -23.60 8.76
CA ILE A 109 -0.68 -24.57 8.26
C ILE A 109 -1.15 -25.01 6.87
N ASP A 110 -0.26 -24.92 5.89
CA ASP A 110 -0.47 -25.47 4.56
C ASP A 110 -0.04 -26.95 4.56
N VAL A 111 -1.02 -27.85 4.51
CA VAL A 111 -0.79 -29.30 4.61
C VAL A 111 0.00 -29.85 3.43
N ASP A 112 -0.07 -29.20 2.27
CA ASP A 112 0.63 -29.61 1.04
C ASP A 112 2.10 -29.15 1.02
N LYS A 113 2.52 -28.33 1.99
CA LYS A 113 3.91 -27.86 2.17
C LYS A 113 4.60 -28.47 3.38
N GLN A 114 4.04 -29.52 3.97
CA GLN A 114 4.59 -30.17 5.16
C GLN A 114 5.95 -30.87 4.91
N ASP A 115 6.30 -31.17 3.66
CA ASP A 115 7.55 -31.87 3.32
C ASP A 115 8.81 -30.98 3.34
N ASP A 116 8.66 -29.64 3.34
CA ASP A 116 9.77 -28.70 3.56
C ASP A 116 9.90 -28.29 5.05
N ALA A 117 9.03 -28.82 5.91
CA ALA A 117 8.91 -28.41 7.30
C ALA A 117 9.71 -29.31 8.25
N ASP A 118 11.01 -29.46 7.99
CA ASP A 118 11.98 -29.44 9.10
C ASP A 118 12.21 -27.96 9.50
N ALA A 119 11.11 -27.29 9.82
CA ALA A 119 11.07 -25.97 10.42
C ALA A 119 10.35 -26.17 11.74
N GLY A 120 10.97 -26.99 12.60
CA GLY A 120 10.77 -26.84 14.02
C GLY A 120 10.82 -25.34 14.33
N PHE A 121 9.82 -24.83 15.05
CA PHE A 121 10.01 -23.60 15.78
C PHE A 121 11.07 -23.92 16.84
N GLU A 122 12.35 -23.93 16.45
CA GLU A 122 13.46 -23.92 17.37
C GLU A 122 13.45 -22.54 18.05
N LEU A 123 13.23 -22.56 19.35
CA LEU A 123 13.31 -21.38 20.24
C LEU A 123 14.77 -21.11 20.60
#